data_AF-A0AAV4Q7V2-F1
#
_entry.id   AF-A0AAV4Q7V2-F1
#
_cell.length_a   1.000
_cell.length_b   1.000
_cell.length_c   1.000
_cell.angle_alpha   90.00
_cell.angle_beta   90.00
_cell.angle_gamma   90.00
#
_symmetry.space_group_name_H-M   'P 1'
#
loop_
_entity.id
_entity.type
_entity.pdbx_description
1 polymer ?
#
loop_
_entity_poly.entity_id
_entity_poly.type
_entity_poly.pdbx_seq_one_letter_code
_entity_poly.pdbx_strand_id
1 'polypeptide(L)'
;MFLDLSSAYFQNHFMFIVCISGLMKSIVGVAGGCTRAALTQHQARMNNMADVSAKDGSQETLVNLIALLFSLLILPVVTKSMMLTWIVYFAMTSLHLTANYFAVKSVVMETFNESRFQIFTSHYLKEGLKSRNYLTVTDVNQMENLFSVNYFDPVKIKLGASFMDIIRKRKCEEAEQFLKIYENCDYLLRVSRITSSKTVIYVTFSPKATAKTQLEALYQACFVKHLLDHPYLPAKDKESEPHLELASRQYTSKTFDEFMTSLEVMKFNTNTVTFNTDSWRAEW
;
A
#
# COMPACT_ATOMS: atom_id res chain seq x y z
N MET A 1 6.58 3.68 25.79
CA MET A 1 5.58 3.98 26.83
C MET A 1 5.12 2.73 27.54
N PHE A 2 4.38 1.81 26.90
CA PHE A 2 3.99 0.53 27.55
C PHE A 2 5.17 -0.20 28.19
N LEU A 3 6.22 -0.48 27.41
CA LEU A 3 7.42 -1.17 27.90
C LEU A 3 8.12 -0.41 29.02
N ASP A 4 8.14 0.92 28.98
CA ASP A 4 8.75 1.73 30.05
C ASP A 4 7.96 1.57 31.36
N LEU A 5 6.62 1.67 31.30
CA LEU A 5 5.75 1.48 32.46
C LEU A 5 5.82 0.05 33.01
N SER A 6 5.85 -0.95 32.11
CA SER A 6 5.95 -2.36 32.48
C SER A 6 7.30 -2.73 33.09
N SER A 7 8.39 -2.04 32.74
CA SER A 7 9.73 -2.34 33.24
C SER A 7 9.83 -2.28 34.77
N ALA A 8 8.99 -1.47 35.42
CA ALA A 8 8.93 -1.35 36.87
C ALA A 8 8.58 -2.68 37.58
N TYR A 9 7.86 -3.58 36.89
CA TYR A 9 7.50 -4.91 37.42
C TYR A 9 8.58 -5.97 37.21
N PHE A 10 9.57 -5.72 36.34
CA PHE A 10 10.58 -6.71 35.95
C PHE A 10 12.00 -6.19 36.26
N GLN A 11 12.29 -5.98 37.54
CA GLN A 11 13.55 -5.37 38.00
C GLN A 11 14.81 -6.06 37.43
N ASN A 12 14.85 -7.39 37.39
CA ASN A 12 15.99 -8.15 36.87
C ASN A 12 16.25 -7.95 35.36
N HIS A 13 15.25 -7.51 34.60
CA HIS A 13 15.33 -7.30 33.15
C HIS A 13 15.13 -5.83 32.77
N PHE A 14 15.12 -4.91 33.76
CA PHE A 14 14.79 -3.50 33.57
C PHE A 14 15.59 -2.86 32.43
N MET A 15 16.91 -3.03 32.47
CA MET A 15 17.81 -2.45 31.47
C MET A 15 17.50 -2.97 30.05
N PHE A 16 17.27 -4.28 29.92
CA PHE A 16 16.93 -4.88 28.63
C PHE A 16 15.61 -4.35 28.07
N ILE A 17 14.57 -4.25 28.91
CA ILE A 17 13.26 -3.73 28.51
C ILE A 17 13.35 -2.28 28.08
N VAL A 18 14.07 -1.42 28.82
CA VAL A 18 14.23 0.00 28.48
C VAL A 18 15.05 0.17 27.20
N CYS A 19 16.08 -0.64 26.97
CA CYS A 19 16.83 -0.63 25.70
C CYS A 19 15.93 -0.98 24.50
N ILE A 20 15.10 -2.02 24.62
CA ILE A 20 14.12 -2.36 23.57
C ILE A 20 13.13 -1.23 23.38
N SER A 21 12.62 -0.63 24.47
CA SER A 21 11.72 0.52 24.40
C SER A 21 12.35 1.69 23.65
N GLY A 22 13.63 1.99 23.91
CA GLY A 22 14.41 3.00 23.18
C GLY A 22 14.50 2.70 21.70
N LEU A 23 14.83 1.46 21.33
CA LEU A 23 14.86 1.02 19.93
C LEU A 23 13.49 1.20 19.24
N MET A 24 12.40 0.78 19.89
CA MET A 24 11.05 0.92 19.35
C MET A 24 10.66 2.40 19.18
N LYS A 25 11.01 3.28 20.13
CA LYS A 25 10.79 4.73 20.01
C LYS A 25 11.53 5.31 18.81
N SER A 26 12.79 4.90 18.58
CA SER A 26 13.56 5.34 17.42
C SER A 26 12.92 4.88 16.11
N ILE A 27 12.46 3.63 16.02
CA ILE A 27 11.76 3.11 14.83
C ILE A 27 10.49 3.90 14.56
N VAL A 28 9.65 4.12 15.58
CA VAL A 28 8.41 4.91 15.45
C VAL A 28 8.72 6.36 15.08
N GLY A 29 9.79 6.96 15.63
CA GLY A 29 10.23 8.31 15.30
C GLY A 29 10.62 8.46 13.83
N VAL A 30 11.38 7.51 13.28
CA VAL A 30 11.74 7.50 11.85
C VAL A 30 10.50 7.30 10.98
N ALA A 31 9.65 6.30 11.28
CA ALA A 31 8.44 6.03 10.52
C ALA A 31 7.46 7.22 10.52
N GLY A 32 7.27 7.86 11.67
CA GLY A 32 6.48 9.08 11.82
C GLY A 32 7.08 10.25 11.05
N GLY A 33 8.40 10.42 11.09
CA GLY A 33 9.12 11.44 10.31
C GLY A 33 8.91 11.29 8.81
N CYS A 34 9.06 10.07 8.27
CA CYS A 34 8.81 9.77 6.86
C CYS A 34 7.34 10.03 6.46
N THR A 35 6.39 9.61 7.29
CA THR A 35 4.96 9.81 7.04
C THR A 35 4.60 11.29 7.00
N ARG A 36 5.11 12.07 7.97
CA ARG A 36 4.91 13.52 8.02
C ARG A 36 5.51 14.20 6.79
N ALA A 37 6.74 13.86 6.39
CA ALA A 37 7.36 14.43 5.20
C ALA A 37 6.53 14.17 3.92
N ALA A 38 5.99 12.95 3.77
CA ALA A 38 5.11 12.61 2.67
C ALA A 38 3.79 13.41 2.68
N LEU A 39 3.19 13.61 3.87
CA LEU A 39 1.98 14.44 4.02
C LEU A 39 2.26 15.91 3.74
N THR A 40 3.39 16.46 4.21
CA THR A 40 3.81 17.84 3.90
C THR A 40 4.01 18.02 2.39
N GLN A 41 4.65 17.06 1.72
CA GLN A 41 4.80 17.08 0.26
C GLN A 41 3.43 17.02 -0.44
N HIS A 42 2.50 16.21 0.05
CA HIS A 42 1.14 16.13 -0.47
C HIS A 42 0.37 17.46 -0.31
N GLN A 43 0.55 18.15 0.82
CA GLN A 43 -0.08 19.44 1.10
C GLN A 43 0.56 20.60 0.33
N ALA A 44 1.82 20.47 -0.09
CA ALA A 44 2.57 21.48 -0.83
C ALA A 44 2.18 21.55 -2.32
N ARG A 45 0.91 21.84 -2.62
CA ARG A 45 0.34 21.82 -3.98
C ARG A 45 0.84 22.93 -4.90
N MET A 46 1.40 24.01 -4.36
CA MET A 46 1.86 25.18 -5.12
C MET A 46 3.38 25.33 -5.08
N ASN A 47 4.12 24.20 -5.05
CA ASN A 47 5.58 24.18 -4.86
C ASN A 47 6.02 24.97 -3.60
N ASN A 48 5.15 25.03 -2.59
CA ASN A 48 5.29 25.83 -1.39
C ASN A 48 5.72 24.99 -0.18
N MET A 49 6.59 24.00 -0.41
CA MET A 49 6.98 23.02 0.61
C MET A 49 7.57 23.69 1.87
N ALA A 50 8.43 24.70 1.69
CA ALA A 50 9.04 25.43 2.80
C ALA A 50 8.00 26.16 3.68
N ASP A 51 6.97 26.76 3.07
CA ASP A 51 5.88 27.45 3.80
C ASP A 51 5.02 26.45 4.58
N VAL A 52 4.64 25.33 3.96
CA VAL A 52 3.88 24.27 4.64
C VAL A 52 4.68 23.69 5.79
N SER A 53 5.96 23.36 5.59
CA SER A 53 6.85 22.86 6.65
C SER A 53 7.02 23.85 7.79
N ALA A 54 7.16 25.15 7.51
CA ALA A 54 7.29 26.18 8.55
C ALA A 54 6.01 26.32 9.39
N LYS A 55 4.84 26.24 8.76
CA LYS A 55 3.53 26.27 9.45
C LYS A 55 3.34 25.03 10.32
N ASP A 56 3.64 23.84 9.79
CA ASP A 56 3.56 22.59 10.54
C ASP A 56 4.50 22.59 11.76
N GLY A 57 5.76 22.98 11.57
CA GLY A 57 6.73 23.08 12.68
C GLY A 57 6.33 24.10 13.76
N SER A 58 5.70 25.21 13.37
CA SER A 58 5.16 26.19 14.32
C SER A 58 3.98 25.63 15.13
N GLN A 59 3.09 24.86 14.48
CA GLN A 59 1.98 24.18 15.14
C GLN A 59 2.47 23.11 16.12
N GLU A 60 3.44 22.28 15.71
CA GLU A 60 4.06 21.29 16.58
C GLU A 60 4.68 21.95 17.83
N THR A 61 5.41 23.06 17.65
CA THR A 61 6.02 23.79 18.77
C THR A 61 4.97 24.31 19.74
N LEU A 62 3.90 24.94 19.24
CA LEU A 62 2.81 25.45 20.07
C LEU A 62 2.08 24.33 20.83
N VAL A 63 1.77 23.23 20.13
CA VAL A 63 1.10 22.07 20.74
C VAL A 63 1.99 21.43 21.80
N ASN A 64 3.29 21.30 21.55
CA ASN A 64 4.26 20.77 22.52
C ASN A 64 4.38 21.68 23.76
N LEU A 65 4.34 23.00 23.59
CA LEU A 65 4.32 23.94 24.70
C LEU A 65 3.07 23.78 25.56
N ILE A 66 1.90 23.67 24.94
CA ILE A 66 0.63 23.43 25.64
C ILE A 66 0.67 22.07 26.36
N ALA A 67 1.13 21.01 25.67
CA ALA A 67 1.27 19.68 26.25
C ALA A 67 2.22 19.68 27.46
N LEU A 68 3.33 20.43 27.39
CA LEU A 68 4.25 20.60 28.51
C LEU A 68 3.54 21.24 29.71
N LEU A 69 2.80 22.33 29.51
CA LEU A 69 2.04 22.99 30.58
C LEU A 69 1.03 22.03 31.23
N PHE A 70 0.25 21.30 30.42
CA PHE A 70 -0.66 20.28 30.94
C PHE A 70 0.07 19.16 31.70
N SER A 71 1.22 18.70 31.18
CA SER A 71 1.99 17.65 31.83
C SER A 71 2.51 18.07 33.22
N LEU A 72 2.93 19.33 33.39
CA LEU A 72 3.40 19.87 34.66
C LEU A 72 2.29 19.88 35.72
N LEU A 73 1.05 20.12 35.32
CA LEU A 73 -0.11 20.11 36.22
C LEU A 73 -0.59 18.69 36.55
N ILE A 74 -0.57 17.79 35.57
CA ILE A 74 -1.17 16.45 35.69
C ILE A 74 -0.21 15.43 36.32
N LEU A 75 1.10 15.48 35.99
CA LEU A 75 2.09 14.50 36.45
C LEU A 75 2.14 14.33 37.98
N PRO A 76 2.11 15.41 38.82
CA PRO A 76 2.14 15.26 40.27
C PRO A 76 0.93 14.53 40.86
N VAL A 77 -0.19 14.50 40.13
CA VAL A 77 -1.41 13.80 40.56
C VAL A 77 -1.37 12.35 40.11
N VAL A 78 -1.03 12.11 38.84
CA VAL A 78 -1.05 10.77 38.23
C VAL A 78 0.03 9.85 38.80
N THR A 79 1.22 10.38 39.11
CA THR A 79 2.35 9.60 39.64
C THR A 79 2.14 9.07 41.06
N LYS A 80 1.13 9.59 41.79
CA LYS A 80 0.81 9.12 43.15
C LYS A 80 0.18 7.73 43.19
N SER A 81 -0.38 7.26 42.08
CA SER A 81 -1.05 5.95 42.00
C SER A 81 -0.68 5.23 40.72
N MET A 82 -0.14 4.02 40.86
CA MET A 82 0.20 3.15 39.73
C MET A 82 -1.06 2.80 38.91
N MET A 83 -2.20 2.56 39.58
CA MET A 83 -3.46 2.28 38.89
C MET A 83 -3.91 3.48 38.05
N LEU A 84 -3.85 4.69 38.62
CA LEU A 84 -4.21 5.91 37.90
C LEU A 84 -3.29 6.15 36.69
N THR A 85 -1.99 5.88 36.84
CA THR A 85 -1.02 5.95 35.73
C THR A 85 -1.42 5.03 34.58
N TRP A 86 -1.79 3.77 34.86
CA TRP A 86 -2.24 2.83 33.84
C TRP A 86 -3.57 3.26 33.18
N ILE A 87 -4.54 3.74 33.97
CA ILE A 87 -5.82 4.23 33.43
C ILE A 87 -5.59 5.40 32.47
N VAL A 88 -4.83 6.41 32.90
CA VAL A 88 -4.52 7.58 32.06
C VAL A 88 -3.73 7.17 30.82
N TYR A 89 -2.77 6.25 30.97
CA TYR A 89 -1.99 5.72 29.85
C TYR A 89 -2.89 5.07 28.78
N PHE A 90 -3.78 4.15 29.16
CA PHE A 90 -4.67 3.49 28.21
C PHE A 90 -5.68 4.46 27.59
N ALA A 91 -6.23 5.40 28.37
CA ALA A 91 -7.14 6.42 27.86
C ALA A 91 -6.46 7.32 26.82
N MET A 92 -5.29 7.86 27.14
CA MET A 92 -4.54 8.74 26.22
C MET A 92 -4.03 7.99 25.00
N THR A 93 -3.58 6.74 25.15
CA THR A 93 -3.15 5.91 24.02
C THR A 93 -4.32 5.61 23.08
N SER A 94 -5.50 5.32 23.63
CA SER A 94 -6.70 5.08 22.83
C SER A 94 -7.11 6.35 22.08
N LEU A 95 -7.15 7.50 22.76
CA LEU A 95 -7.42 8.80 22.14
C LEU A 95 -6.44 9.10 21.00
N HIS A 96 -5.14 8.90 21.24
CA HIS A 96 -4.08 9.10 20.25
C HIS A 96 -4.26 8.20 19.02
N LEU A 97 -4.53 6.90 19.22
CA LEU A 97 -4.72 5.97 18.11
C LEU A 97 -5.98 6.29 17.30
N THR A 98 -7.08 6.63 17.97
CA THR A 98 -8.33 7.04 17.32
C THR A 98 -8.16 8.35 16.54
N ALA A 99 -7.46 9.34 17.10
CA ALA A 99 -7.17 10.59 16.41
C ALA A 99 -6.32 10.35 15.15
N ASN A 100 -5.28 9.51 15.26
CA ASN A 100 -4.47 9.12 14.09
C ASN A 100 -5.28 8.37 13.04
N TYR A 101 -6.17 7.48 13.45
CA TYR A 101 -7.07 6.79 12.53
C TYR A 101 -7.95 7.77 11.75
N PHE A 102 -8.60 8.72 12.45
CA PHE A 102 -9.41 9.74 11.78
C PHE A 102 -8.57 10.68 10.91
N ALA A 103 -7.36 11.02 11.33
CA ALA A 103 -6.44 11.83 10.54
C ALA A 103 -6.05 11.13 9.23
N VAL A 104 -5.73 9.83 9.26
CA VAL A 104 -5.44 9.08 8.03
C VAL A 104 -6.68 8.97 7.14
N LYS A 105 -7.87 8.72 7.71
CA LYS A 105 -9.12 8.62 6.94
C LYS A 105 -9.58 9.96 6.34
N SER A 106 -9.13 11.10 6.86
CA SER A 106 -9.49 12.42 6.33
C SER A 106 -8.58 12.89 5.20
N VAL A 107 -7.39 12.29 5.04
CA VAL A 107 -6.47 12.61 3.95
C VAL A 107 -6.96 11.97 2.66
N VAL A 108 -7.15 12.79 1.62
CA VAL A 108 -7.56 12.35 0.29
C VAL A 108 -6.34 12.36 -0.63
N MET A 109 -5.77 11.20 -0.88
CA MET A 109 -4.59 11.04 -1.72
C MET A 109 -4.99 10.79 -3.17
N GLU A 110 -4.50 11.62 -4.09
CA GLU A 110 -4.72 11.48 -5.55
C GLU A 110 -3.80 10.45 -6.21
N THR A 111 -2.68 10.12 -5.57
CA THR A 111 -1.73 9.10 -6.05
C THR A 111 -2.18 7.71 -5.64
N PHE A 112 -2.01 6.71 -6.49
CA PHE A 112 -2.39 5.34 -6.15
C PHE A 112 -1.34 4.60 -5.32
N ASN A 113 -1.79 3.91 -4.27
CA ASN A 113 -1.12 2.72 -3.76
C ASN A 113 -1.80 1.46 -4.33
N GLU A 114 -1.25 0.28 -4.05
CA GLU A 114 -1.76 -0.98 -4.61
C GLU A 114 -3.22 -1.24 -4.23
N SER A 115 -3.59 -1.01 -2.97
CA SER A 115 -4.95 -1.22 -2.46
C SER A 115 -5.98 -0.34 -3.17
N ARG A 116 -5.73 0.97 -3.20
CA ARG A 116 -6.61 1.96 -3.84
C ARG A 116 -6.75 1.73 -5.34
N PHE A 117 -5.66 1.31 -6.00
CA PHE A 117 -5.72 0.96 -7.42
C PHE A 117 -6.57 -0.29 -7.68
N GLN A 118 -6.44 -1.33 -6.84
CA GLN A 118 -7.26 -2.53 -6.93
C GLN A 118 -8.75 -2.23 -6.70
N ILE A 119 -9.09 -1.35 -5.75
CA ILE A 119 -10.48 -0.92 -5.50
C ILE A 119 -11.05 -0.26 -6.75
N PHE A 120 -10.36 0.75 -7.30
CA PHE A 120 -10.82 1.45 -8.51
C PHE A 120 -10.96 0.48 -9.69
N THR A 121 -9.94 -0.34 -9.94
CA THR A 121 -9.92 -1.26 -11.09
C THR A 121 -11.00 -2.34 -10.98
N SER A 122 -11.24 -2.88 -9.79
CA SER A 122 -12.31 -3.86 -9.57
C SER A 122 -13.68 -3.27 -9.87
N HIS A 123 -13.93 -2.03 -9.45
CA HIS A 123 -15.16 -1.31 -9.78
C HIS A 123 -15.27 -1.02 -11.29
N TYR A 124 -14.18 -0.55 -11.90
CA TYR A 124 -14.12 -0.27 -13.34
C TYR A 124 -14.47 -1.52 -14.18
N LEU A 125 -13.88 -2.67 -13.87
CA LEU A 125 -14.11 -3.92 -14.59
C LEU A 125 -15.53 -4.47 -14.40
N LYS A 126 -16.15 -4.28 -13.22
CA LYS A 126 -17.50 -4.77 -12.92
C LYS A 126 -18.61 -3.89 -13.49
N GLU A 127 -18.48 -2.58 -13.30
CA GLU A 127 -19.56 -1.62 -13.54
C GLU A 127 -19.16 -0.51 -14.52
N GLY A 128 -17.93 0.02 -14.37
CA GLY A 128 -17.45 1.19 -15.11
C GLY A 128 -17.46 1.02 -16.63
N LEU A 129 -17.17 -0.18 -17.14
CA LEU A 129 -17.22 -0.49 -18.57
C LEU A 129 -18.61 -0.33 -19.19
N LYS A 130 -19.68 -0.56 -18.42
CA LYS A 130 -21.07 -0.54 -18.93
C LYS A 130 -21.77 0.78 -18.66
N SER A 131 -21.59 1.34 -17.46
CA SER A 131 -22.35 2.51 -16.99
C SER A 131 -21.59 3.83 -17.14
N ARG A 132 -20.27 3.79 -17.42
CA ARG A 132 -19.36 4.94 -17.32
C ARG A 132 -19.43 5.66 -15.97
N ASN A 133 -19.84 4.94 -14.93
CA ASN A 133 -19.80 5.41 -13.56
C ASN A 133 -18.43 5.03 -12.96
N TYR A 134 -17.62 6.02 -12.62
CA TYR A 134 -16.28 5.83 -12.08
C TYR A 134 -16.21 6.36 -10.64
N LEU A 135 -15.45 5.68 -9.79
CA LEU A 135 -15.27 6.12 -8.41
C LEU A 135 -14.42 7.39 -8.36
N THR A 136 -14.80 8.34 -7.50
CA THR A 136 -13.98 9.53 -7.27
C THR A 136 -12.75 9.20 -6.43
N VAL A 137 -11.78 10.12 -6.41
CA VAL A 137 -10.62 10.02 -5.49
C VAL A 137 -11.09 9.83 -4.05
N THR A 138 -12.10 10.59 -3.62
CA THR A 138 -12.65 10.50 -2.27
C THR A 138 -13.27 9.13 -1.99
N ASP A 139 -14.07 8.59 -2.91
CA ASP A 139 -14.72 7.29 -2.73
C ASP A 139 -13.69 6.17 -2.55
N VAL A 140 -12.66 6.16 -3.39
CA VAL A 140 -11.59 5.14 -3.32
C VAL A 140 -10.81 5.24 -2.00
N ASN A 141 -10.46 6.44 -1.54
CA ASN A 141 -9.76 6.63 -0.26
C ASN A 141 -10.66 6.23 0.94
N GLN A 142 -11.97 6.45 0.86
CA GLN A 142 -12.91 6.04 1.90
C GLN A 142 -13.11 4.52 1.95
N MET A 143 -13.10 3.85 0.80
CA MET A 143 -13.20 2.39 0.71
C MET A 143 -11.91 1.67 1.12
N GLU A 144 -10.77 2.36 1.18
CA GLU A 144 -9.51 1.76 1.62
C GLU A 144 -9.59 1.27 3.07
N ASN A 145 -9.23 -0.01 3.24
CA ASN A 145 -9.11 -0.64 4.54
C ASN A 145 -7.68 -0.47 5.08
N LEU A 146 -7.55 0.24 6.20
CA LEU A 146 -6.25 0.54 6.83
C LEU A 146 -5.71 -0.63 7.68
N PHE A 147 -6.53 -1.63 8.00
CA PHE A 147 -6.18 -2.74 8.90
C PHE A 147 -6.10 -4.10 8.20
N SER A 148 -6.75 -4.27 7.05
CA SER A 148 -6.67 -5.53 6.30
C SER A 148 -5.34 -5.66 5.58
N VAL A 149 -4.47 -6.48 6.15
CA VAL A 149 -3.56 -7.29 5.36
C VAL A 149 -4.41 -8.45 4.83
N ASN A 150 -4.67 -8.49 3.52
CA ASN A 150 -5.49 -9.50 2.85
C ASN A 150 -4.85 -10.91 2.93
N TYR A 151 -4.75 -11.49 4.13
CA TYR A 151 -4.14 -12.79 4.37
C TYR A 151 -4.95 -13.95 3.76
N PHE A 152 -6.27 -13.77 3.64
CA PHE A 152 -7.21 -14.80 3.19
C PHE A 152 -7.62 -14.67 1.72
N ASP A 153 -7.00 -13.75 0.98
CA ASP A 153 -7.30 -13.59 -0.44
C ASP A 153 -6.73 -14.80 -1.23
N PRO A 154 -7.57 -15.56 -1.96
CA PRO A 154 -7.11 -16.71 -2.74
C PRO A 154 -6.18 -16.29 -3.88
N VAL A 155 -6.24 -15.04 -4.34
CA VAL A 155 -5.41 -14.52 -5.43
C VAL A 155 -4.56 -13.35 -4.96
N LYS A 156 -3.25 -13.61 -4.78
CA LYS A 156 -2.29 -12.58 -4.36
C LYS A 156 -1.54 -12.01 -5.56
N ILE A 157 -1.47 -10.69 -5.66
CA ILE A 157 -0.61 -9.99 -6.61
C ILE A 157 0.73 -9.70 -5.91
N LYS A 158 1.85 -9.97 -6.59
CA LYS A 158 3.20 -9.67 -6.13
C LYS A 158 3.90 -8.86 -7.22
N LEU A 159 3.90 -7.54 -7.04
CA LEU A 159 4.67 -6.62 -7.87
C LEU A 159 6.15 -6.63 -7.48
N GLY A 160 7.05 -6.40 -8.45
CA GLY A 160 8.49 -6.43 -8.20
C GLY A 160 9.02 -7.84 -7.87
N ALA A 161 8.46 -8.88 -8.49
CA ALA A 161 8.95 -10.24 -8.35
C ALA A 161 10.32 -10.41 -9.03
N SER A 162 11.10 -11.38 -8.57
CA SER A 162 12.37 -11.72 -9.24
C SER A 162 12.09 -12.35 -10.61
N PHE A 163 12.99 -12.17 -11.57
CA PHE A 163 12.88 -12.84 -12.88
C PHE A 163 12.79 -14.37 -12.76
N MET A 164 13.44 -14.93 -11.74
CA MET A 164 13.35 -16.36 -11.43
C MET A 164 11.92 -16.78 -11.08
N ASP A 165 11.15 -15.95 -10.35
CA ASP A 165 9.74 -16.23 -10.06
C ASP A 165 8.90 -16.33 -11.36
N ILE A 166 9.29 -15.60 -12.42
CA ILE A 166 8.64 -15.61 -13.74
C ILE A 166 9.01 -16.85 -14.55
N ILE A 167 10.29 -17.22 -14.65
CA ILE A 167 10.72 -18.31 -15.55
C ILE A 167 10.66 -19.69 -14.89
N ARG A 168 10.70 -19.77 -13.56
CA ARG A 168 10.77 -21.05 -12.82
C ARG A 168 9.72 -22.05 -13.28
N LYS A 169 10.12 -23.29 -13.58
CA LYS A 169 9.24 -24.39 -14.07
C LYS A 169 8.75 -24.26 -15.52
N ARG A 170 9.20 -23.28 -16.30
CA ARG A 170 8.98 -23.27 -17.77
C ARG A 170 10.13 -23.99 -18.46
N LYS A 171 9.83 -24.72 -19.54
CA LYS A 171 10.87 -25.23 -20.46
C LYS A 171 11.42 -24.06 -21.30
N CYS A 172 12.60 -24.23 -21.92
CA CYS A 172 13.21 -23.16 -22.73
C CYS A 172 12.28 -22.66 -23.85
N GLU A 173 11.65 -23.57 -24.60
CA GLU A 173 10.73 -23.21 -25.70
C GLU A 173 9.49 -22.43 -25.20
N GLU A 174 8.92 -22.84 -24.06
CA GLU A 174 7.79 -22.15 -23.42
C GLU A 174 8.19 -20.76 -22.90
N ALA A 175 9.42 -20.62 -22.41
CA ALA A 175 9.95 -19.34 -21.94
C ALA A 175 10.15 -18.37 -23.11
N GLU A 176 10.69 -18.83 -24.25
CA GLU A 176 10.82 -18.00 -25.45
C GLU A 176 9.45 -17.54 -25.97
N GLN A 177 8.46 -18.44 -26.04
CA GLN A 177 7.10 -18.08 -26.44
C GLN A 177 6.48 -17.07 -25.47
N PHE A 178 6.70 -17.25 -24.17
CA PHE A 178 6.22 -16.31 -23.14
C PHE A 178 6.85 -14.93 -23.29
N LEU A 179 8.17 -14.85 -23.48
CA LEU A 179 8.87 -13.57 -23.65
C LEU A 179 8.39 -12.82 -24.91
N LYS A 180 8.08 -13.55 -26.00
CA LYS A 180 7.50 -12.95 -27.21
C LYS A 180 6.15 -12.25 -26.97
N ILE A 181 5.35 -12.69 -25.98
CA ILE A 181 4.08 -12.02 -25.62
C ILE A 181 4.34 -10.58 -25.13
N TYR A 182 5.49 -10.36 -24.50
CA TYR A 182 5.85 -9.11 -23.82
C TYR A 182 7.03 -8.38 -24.49
N GLU A 183 7.38 -8.70 -25.74
CA GLU A 183 8.55 -8.14 -26.45
C GLU A 183 8.56 -6.60 -26.47
N ASN A 184 7.38 -5.99 -26.54
CA ASN A 184 7.20 -4.53 -26.55
C ASN A 184 6.74 -3.96 -25.19
N CYS A 185 6.95 -4.68 -24.09
CA CYS A 185 6.49 -4.30 -22.76
C CYS A 185 7.66 -4.20 -21.79
N ASP A 186 7.61 -3.22 -20.89
CA ASP A 186 8.59 -3.04 -19.82
C ASP A 186 8.23 -3.84 -18.54
N TYR A 187 7.39 -4.87 -18.68
CA TYR A 187 7.04 -5.77 -17.60
C TYR A 187 6.68 -7.15 -18.13
N LEU A 188 6.84 -8.14 -17.26
CA LEU A 188 6.40 -9.53 -17.45
C LEU A 188 5.38 -9.86 -16.38
N LEU A 189 4.27 -10.48 -16.77
CA LEU A 189 3.26 -10.99 -15.84
C LEU A 189 3.12 -12.50 -16.00
N ARG A 190 3.26 -13.21 -14.88
CA ARG A 190 3.02 -14.65 -14.79
C ARG A 190 1.93 -14.98 -13.80
N VAL A 191 1.04 -15.88 -14.18
CA VAL A 191 0.12 -16.54 -13.27
C VAL A 191 0.74 -17.85 -12.80
N SER A 192 0.75 -18.10 -11.50
CA SER A 192 1.30 -19.33 -10.94
C SER A 192 0.40 -19.85 -9.84
N ARG A 193 -0.13 -21.05 -10.05
CA ARG A 193 -0.88 -21.74 -9.01
C ARG A 193 0.06 -22.42 -8.02
N ILE A 194 -0.05 -22.03 -6.74
CA ILE A 194 0.74 -22.61 -5.66
C ILE A 194 0.02 -23.82 -5.06
N THR A 195 -1.28 -23.69 -4.78
CA THR A 195 -2.16 -24.76 -4.29
C THR A 195 -3.49 -24.73 -5.03
N SER A 196 -4.37 -25.73 -4.82
CA SER A 196 -5.72 -25.73 -5.39
C SER A 196 -6.56 -24.50 -5.03
N SER A 197 -6.27 -23.87 -3.89
CA SER A 197 -6.99 -22.71 -3.36
C SER A 197 -6.21 -21.38 -3.44
N LYS A 198 -4.94 -21.41 -3.84
CA LYS A 198 -4.06 -20.23 -3.80
C LYS A 198 -3.31 -20.02 -5.10
N THR A 199 -3.56 -18.87 -5.71
CA THR A 199 -2.89 -18.39 -6.93
C THR A 199 -2.09 -17.14 -6.62
N VAL A 200 -0.92 -17.03 -7.23
CA VAL A 200 -0.07 -15.83 -7.14
C VAL A 200 0.19 -15.30 -8.54
N ILE A 201 -0.05 -14.00 -8.73
CA ILE A 201 0.26 -13.27 -9.96
C ILE A 201 1.58 -12.53 -9.70
N TYR A 202 2.64 -12.96 -10.38
CA TYR A 202 3.96 -12.38 -10.29
C TYR A 202 4.14 -11.35 -11.40
N VAL A 203 4.60 -10.15 -11.04
CA VAL A 203 4.94 -9.10 -12.00
C VAL A 203 6.39 -8.69 -11.79
N THR A 204 7.19 -8.78 -12.85
CA THR A 204 8.57 -8.29 -12.88
C THR A 204 8.67 -7.13 -13.84
N PHE A 205 9.46 -6.11 -13.48
CA PHE A 205 9.62 -4.88 -14.27
C PHE A 205 11.00 -4.80 -14.90
N SER A 206 11.07 -4.19 -16.09
CA SER A 206 12.34 -3.80 -16.70
C SER A 206 12.90 -2.57 -15.97
N PRO A 207 14.22 -2.30 -16.06
CA PRO A 207 14.79 -1.05 -15.55
C PRO A 207 14.18 0.22 -16.16
N LYS A 208 13.53 0.12 -17.33
CA LYS A 208 12.89 1.24 -18.04
C LYS A 208 11.44 1.47 -17.60
N ALA A 209 10.89 0.61 -16.73
CA ALA A 209 9.49 0.68 -16.32
C ALA A 209 9.13 2.03 -15.68
N THR A 210 8.17 2.71 -16.29
CA THR A 210 7.63 4.00 -15.82
C THR A 210 6.44 3.81 -14.87
N ALA A 211 5.93 4.91 -14.30
CA ALA A 211 4.66 4.86 -13.55
C ALA A 211 3.50 4.32 -14.41
N LYS A 212 3.43 4.72 -15.70
CA LYS A 212 2.44 4.20 -16.66
C LYS A 212 2.60 2.69 -16.84
N THR A 213 3.82 2.19 -16.98
CA THR A 213 4.12 0.74 -17.07
C THR A 213 3.64 0.00 -15.82
N GLN A 214 3.86 0.58 -14.64
CA GLN A 214 3.41 -0.03 -13.38
C GLN A 214 1.88 -0.06 -13.25
N LEU A 215 1.20 1.01 -13.68
CA LEU A 215 -0.27 1.06 -13.76
C LEU A 215 -0.81 0.00 -14.73
N GLU A 216 -0.20 -0.13 -15.91
CA GLU A 216 -0.59 -1.12 -16.92
C GLU A 216 -0.45 -2.55 -16.39
N ALA A 217 0.69 -2.86 -15.77
CA ALA A 217 0.96 -4.18 -15.24
C ALA A 217 -0.01 -4.56 -14.11
N LEU A 218 -0.31 -3.61 -13.21
CA LEU A 218 -1.27 -3.85 -12.14
C LEU A 218 -2.71 -3.92 -12.67
N TYR A 219 -3.06 -3.17 -13.72
CA TYR A 219 -4.35 -3.28 -14.40
C TYR A 219 -4.53 -4.68 -15.02
N GLN A 220 -3.52 -5.18 -15.74
CA GLN A 220 -3.53 -6.56 -16.26
C GLN A 220 -3.68 -7.58 -15.12
N ALA A 221 -2.93 -7.42 -14.02
CA ALA A 221 -3.03 -8.31 -12.87
C ALA A 221 -4.42 -8.29 -12.21
N CYS A 222 -5.04 -7.11 -12.09
CA CYS A 222 -6.41 -6.97 -11.59
C CYS A 222 -7.43 -7.62 -12.52
N PHE A 223 -7.25 -7.50 -13.84
CA PHE A 223 -8.09 -8.17 -14.82
C PHE A 223 -7.97 -9.69 -14.72
N VAL A 224 -6.75 -10.23 -14.65
CA VAL A 224 -6.52 -11.66 -14.41
C VAL A 224 -7.18 -12.12 -13.11
N LYS A 225 -7.02 -11.36 -12.03
CA LYS A 225 -7.67 -11.65 -10.74
C LYS A 225 -9.20 -11.68 -10.89
N HIS A 226 -9.79 -10.70 -11.57
CA HIS A 226 -11.22 -10.66 -11.85
C HIS A 226 -11.71 -11.89 -12.64
N LEU A 227 -10.92 -12.37 -13.61
CA LEU A 227 -11.23 -13.59 -14.35
C LEU A 227 -11.15 -14.84 -13.45
N LEU A 228 -10.16 -14.92 -12.57
CA LEU A 228 -9.99 -16.05 -11.64
C LEU A 228 -11.08 -16.12 -10.57
N ASP A 229 -11.65 -14.97 -10.18
CA ASP A 229 -12.77 -14.89 -9.25
C ASP A 229 -14.10 -15.33 -9.90
N HIS A 230 -14.18 -15.43 -11.23
CA HIS A 230 -15.41 -15.79 -11.92
C HIS A 230 -15.65 -17.33 -11.89
N PRO A 231 -16.77 -17.82 -11.36
CA PRO A 231 -16.98 -19.24 -11.05
C PRO A 231 -17.04 -20.17 -12.27
N TYR A 232 -17.28 -19.62 -13.47
CA TYR A 232 -17.51 -20.36 -14.71
C TYR A 232 -16.32 -20.37 -15.70
N LEU A 233 -15.20 -19.71 -15.39
CA LEU A 233 -14.05 -19.72 -16.30
C LEU A 233 -13.18 -20.98 -16.09
N PRO A 234 -12.80 -21.70 -17.16
CA PRO A 234 -12.06 -22.96 -17.11
C PRO A 234 -10.57 -22.77 -16.80
N ALA A 235 -10.19 -21.68 -16.15
CA ALA A 235 -8.81 -21.39 -15.77
C ALA A 235 -8.37 -22.24 -14.56
N LYS A 236 -8.82 -23.50 -14.46
CA LYS A 236 -8.51 -24.45 -13.38
C LYS A 236 -7.43 -25.45 -13.76
N ASP A 237 -6.83 -25.37 -14.94
CA ASP A 237 -5.76 -26.28 -15.35
C ASP A 237 -4.46 -25.54 -15.70
N LYS A 238 -3.30 -26.14 -15.40
CA LYS A 238 -1.96 -25.54 -15.65
C LYS A 238 -1.72 -25.21 -17.13
N GLU A 239 -2.33 -25.98 -18.03
CA GLU A 239 -2.22 -25.77 -19.49
C GLU A 239 -2.93 -24.47 -19.95
N SER A 240 -3.82 -23.91 -19.13
CA SER A 240 -4.51 -22.66 -19.44
C SER A 240 -3.73 -21.40 -19.04
N GLU A 241 -2.65 -21.52 -18.26
CA GLU A 241 -1.87 -20.37 -17.76
C GLU A 241 -1.28 -19.50 -18.91
N PRO A 242 -0.64 -20.07 -19.95
CA PRO A 242 -0.10 -19.27 -21.06
C PRO A 242 -1.19 -18.61 -21.91
N HIS A 243 -2.33 -19.27 -22.08
CA HIS A 243 -3.48 -18.71 -22.79
C HIS A 243 -4.10 -17.54 -22.01
N LEU A 244 -4.12 -17.62 -20.68
CA LEU A 244 -4.59 -16.54 -19.81
C LEU A 244 -3.64 -15.34 -19.85
N GLU A 245 -2.33 -15.57 -19.85
CA GLU A 245 -1.30 -14.51 -19.99
C GLU A 245 -1.44 -13.78 -21.34
N LEU A 246 -1.57 -14.52 -22.45
CA LEU A 246 -1.78 -13.93 -23.77
C LEU A 246 -3.11 -13.19 -23.87
N ALA A 247 -4.21 -13.80 -23.44
CA ALA A 247 -5.54 -13.19 -23.51
C ALA A 247 -5.64 -11.93 -22.64
N SER A 248 -5.09 -11.97 -21.42
CA SER A 248 -5.05 -10.80 -20.54
C SER A 248 -4.17 -9.68 -21.11
N ARG A 249 -3.06 -10.00 -21.76
CA ARG A 249 -2.23 -9.01 -22.45
C ARG A 249 -2.98 -8.34 -23.60
N GLN A 250 -3.63 -9.13 -24.47
CA GLN A 250 -4.42 -8.61 -25.60
C GLN A 250 -5.61 -7.75 -25.15
N TYR A 251 -6.27 -8.13 -24.05
CA TYR A 251 -7.34 -7.32 -23.47
C TYR A 251 -6.79 -6.00 -22.91
N THR A 252 -5.67 -6.07 -22.20
CA THR A 252 -5.02 -4.90 -21.60
C THR A 252 -4.59 -3.90 -22.66
N SER A 253 -3.90 -4.35 -23.72
CA SER A 253 -3.44 -3.46 -24.78
C SER A 253 -4.57 -2.71 -25.50
N LYS A 254 -5.78 -3.30 -25.54
CA LYS A 254 -6.96 -2.67 -26.16
C LYS A 254 -7.71 -1.71 -25.24
N THR A 255 -7.71 -1.97 -23.94
CA THR A 255 -8.59 -1.27 -22.98
C THR A 255 -7.86 -0.31 -22.04
N PHE A 256 -6.53 -0.40 -21.97
CA PHE A 256 -5.74 0.36 -20.99
C PHE A 256 -5.80 1.87 -21.22
N ASP A 257 -5.79 2.35 -22.47
CA ASP A 257 -5.86 3.79 -22.72
C ASP A 257 -7.24 4.38 -22.36
N GLU A 258 -8.33 3.64 -22.56
CA GLU A 258 -9.67 4.04 -22.09
C GLU A 258 -9.72 4.06 -20.56
N PHE A 259 -9.13 3.05 -19.91
CA PHE A 259 -8.99 3.02 -18.45
C PHE A 259 -8.18 4.22 -17.92
N MET A 260 -7.05 4.55 -18.55
CA MET A 260 -6.25 5.72 -18.19
C MET A 260 -7.02 7.04 -18.36
N THR A 261 -7.82 7.15 -19.43
CA THR A 261 -8.72 8.29 -19.63
C THR A 261 -9.71 8.42 -18.48
N SER A 262 -10.27 7.30 -17.99
CA SER A 262 -11.17 7.33 -16.83
C SER A 262 -10.49 7.83 -15.55
N LEU A 263 -9.23 7.48 -15.34
CA LEU A 263 -8.44 7.97 -14.20
C LEU A 263 -8.20 9.48 -14.26
N GLU A 264 -7.87 9.99 -15.44
CA GLU A 264 -7.67 11.42 -15.68
C GLU A 264 -8.96 12.23 -15.49
N VAL A 265 -10.09 11.73 -16.00
CA VAL A 265 -11.42 12.34 -15.79
C VAL A 265 -11.74 12.45 -14.30
N MET A 266 -11.41 11.42 -13.52
CA MET A 266 -11.63 11.41 -12.07
C MET A 266 -10.52 12.13 -11.28
N LYS A 267 -9.57 12.79 -11.97
CA LYS A 267 -8.47 13.59 -11.40
C LYS A 267 -7.49 12.79 -10.52
N PHE A 268 -7.29 11.51 -10.81
CA PHE A 268 -6.20 10.76 -10.19
C PHE A 268 -4.86 11.21 -10.77
N ASN A 269 -3.82 11.23 -9.92
CA ASN A 269 -2.46 11.45 -10.38
C ASN A 269 -1.87 10.14 -10.90
N THR A 270 -1.68 10.07 -12.22
CA THR A 270 -1.15 8.90 -12.93
C THR A 270 0.36 9.00 -13.21
N ASN A 271 1.00 10.13 -12.90
CA ASN A 271 2.42 10.35 -13.14
C ASN A 271 3.30 9.67 -12.09
N THR A 272 2.76 9.43 -10.89
CA THR A 272 3.49 8.80 -9.78
C THR A 272 2.63 7.73 -9.11
N VAL A 273 3.25 6.63 -8.71
CA VAL A 273 2.60 5.51 -8.03
C VAL A 273 3.40 5.08 -6.81
N THR A 274 2.71 4.58 -5.79
CA THR A 274 3.31 4.06 -4.55
C THR A 274 2.99 2.58 -4.40
N PHE A 275 3.37 1.78 -5.40
CA PHE A 275 3.15 0.33 -5.44
C PHE A 275 4.28 -0.49 -4.79
N ASN A 276 5.30 0.18 -4.24
CA ASN A 276 6.45 -0.45 -3.58
C ASN A 276 7.12 -1.53 -4.45
N THR A 277 7.39 -1.20 -5.71
CA THR A 277 7.89 -2.16 -6.72
C THR A 277 9.40 -2.27 -6.74
N ASP A 278 10.14 -1.49 -5.96
CA ASP A 278 11.59 -1.26 -6.11
C ASP A 278 12.49 -2.43 -5.70
N SER A 279 11.91 -3.58 -5.36
CA SER A 279 12.67 -4.74 -4.89
C SER A 279 13.42 -5.46 -6.01
N TRP A 280 12.83 -5.64 -7.19
CA TRP A 280 13.47 -6.31 -8.33
C TRP A 280 13.17 -5.64 -9.67
N ARG A 281 14.22 -5.47 -10.47
CA ARG A 281 14.19 -5.06 -11.88
C ARG A 281 15.06 -6.07 -12.66
N ALA A 282 14.63 -6.45 -13.85
CA ALA A 282 15.35 -7.45 -14.65
C ALA A 282 15.40 -7.04 -16.12
N GLU A 283 16.49 -7.36 -16.79
CA GLU A 283 16.60 -7.29 -18.25
C GLU A 283 16.44 -8.72 -18.80
N TRP A 284 15.72 -8.84 -19.91
CA TRP A 284 15.41 -10.11 -20.57
C TRP A 284 15.51 -9.96 -22.08
#